data_AF-A0A1S1NZP4-F1
#
_entry.id   AF-A0A1S1NZP4-F1
#
_cell.length_a   1.000
_cell.length_b   1.000
_cell.length_c   1.000
_cell.angle_alpha   90.00
_cell.angle_beta   90.00
_cell.angle_gamma   90.00
#
_symmetry.space_group_name_H-M   'P 1'
#
loop_
_entity.id
_entity.type
_entity.pdbx_description
1 polymer ?
#
loop_
_entity_poly.entity_id
_entity_poly.type
_entity_poly.pdbx_seq_one_letter_code
_entity_poly.pdbx_strand_id
1 'polypeptide(L)'
;MLLATVFVGAAGMRLVASESETMNFARFGYAPWFMYLAGLAEMLGAVLLWVRGYVAYGALLLAVLAVLMAGGAVSHLRVGDPVMLAASALGLMALLCGIAVAHRHELPSR
;
A
#
# COMPACT_ATOMS: atom_id res chain seq x y z
N MET A 1 10.50 4.91 10.37
CA MET A 1 9.84 6.22 10.63
C MET A 1 9.59 6.98 9.35
N LEU A 2 10.61 7.29 8.54
CA LEU A 2 10.43 7.99 7.26
C LEU A 2 9.44 7.28 6.30
N LEU A 3 9.46 5.94 6.29
CA LEU A 3 8.51 5.14 5.51
C LEU A 3 7.06 5.31 5.99
N ALA A 4 6.82 5.26 7.29
CA ALA A 4 5.48 5.43 7.88
C ALA A 4 4.91 6.82 7.56
N THR A 5 5.73 7.87 7.63
CA THR A 5 5.30 9.23 7.28
C THR A 5 4.91 9.39 5.82
N VAL A 6 5.61 8.69 4.91
CA VAL A 6 5.24 8.66 3.47
C VAL A 6 3.88 7.97 3.28
N PHE A 7 3.68 6.83 3.92
CA PHE A 7 2.40 6.11 3.86
C PHE A 7 1.25 6.90 4.49
N VAL A 8 1.46 7.62 5.59
CA VAL A 8 0.44 8.51 6.18
C VAL A 8 0.04 9.62 5.19
N GLY A 9 1.01 10.24 4.51
CA GLY A 9 0.74 11.26 3.50
C GLY A 9 -0.06 10.71 2.32
N ALA A 10 0.35 9.56 1.78
CA ALA A 10 -0.35 8.89 0.68
C ALA A 10 -1.77 8.43 1.08
N ALA A 11 -1.93 7.84 2.27
CA ALA A 11 -3.22 7.48 2.83
C ALA A 11 -4.13 8.71 2.98
N GLY A 12 -3.59 9.82 3.48
CA GLY A 12 -4.31 11.09 3.60
C GLY A 12 -4.87 11.57 2.27
N MET A 13 -4.05 11.55 1.20
CA MET A 13 -4.49 11.94 -0.14
C MET A 13 -5.66 11.08 -0.66
N ARG A 14 -5.65 9.77 -0.38
CA ARG A 14 -6.76 8.86 -0.75
C ARG A 14 -8.02 9.12 0.08
N LEU A 15 -7.87 9.40 1.37
CA LEU A 15 -8.99 9.66 2.27
C LEU A 15 -9.70 11.00 2.00
N VAL A 16 -8.95 12.02 1.55
CA VAL A 16 -9.54 13.30 1.10
C VAL A 16 -9.99 13.25 -0.36
N ALA A 17 -9.87 12.09 -1.02
CA ALA A 17 -10.22 11.92 -2.42
C ALA A 17 -9.60 12.98 -3.33
N SER A 18 -8.29 13.20 -3.20
CA SER A 18 -7.58 14.17 -4.04
C SER A 18 -7.82 13.88 -5.53
N GLU A 19 -7.86 14.92 -6.36
CA GLU A 19 -8.12 14.77 -7.81
C GLU A 19 -7.12 13.80 -8.48
N SER A 20 -5.87 13.79 -8.04
CA SER A 20 -4.86 12.85 -8.53
C SER A 20 -5.18 11.39 -8.20
N GLU A 21 -5.59 11.10 -6.95
CA GLU A 21 -5.88 9.72 -6.54
C GLU A 21 -7.22 9.24 -7.12
N THR A 22 -8.24 10.10 -7.16
CA THR A 22 -9.51 9.77 -7.81
C THR A 22 -9.34 9.49 -9.30
N MET A 23 -8.53 10.29 -10.01
CA MET A 23 -8.21 10.04 -11.42
C MET A 23 -7.40 8.76 -11.62
N ASN A 24 -6.43 8.46 -10.74
CA ASN A 24 -5.67 7.21 -10.78
C ASN A 24 -6.57 5.99 -10.58
N PHE A 25 -7.39 5.98 -9.51
CA PHE A 25 -8.30 4.87 -9.22
C PHE A 25 -9.34 4.68 -10.33
N ALA A 26 -9.86 5.77 -10.90
CA ALA A 26 -10.76 5.71 -12.04
C ALA A 26 -10.09 5.13 -13.30
N ARG A 27 -8.82 5.49 -13.59
CA ARG A 27 -8.03 4.91 -14.69
C ARG A 27 -7.85 3.40 -14.54
N PHE A 28 -7.61 2.94 -13.31
CA PHE A 28 -7.46 1.52 -13.00
C PHE A 28 -8.80 0.77 -12.90
N GLY A 29 -9.94 1.44 -13.11
CA GLY A 29 -11.27 0.83 -13.04
C GLY A 29 -11.72 0.48 -11.62
N TYR A 30 -11.05 1.00 -10.59
CA TYR A 30 -11.43 0.77 -9.22
C TYR A 30 -12.62 1.64 -8.81
N ALA A 31 -13.53 1.06 -8.03
CA ALA A 31 -14.65 1.79 -7.46
C ALA A 31 -14.16 2.83 -6.42
N PRO A 32 -14.82 4.00 -6.28
CA PRO A 32 -14.41 5.03 -5.32
C PRO A 32 -14.35 4.55 -3.87
N TRP A 33 -15.23 3.62 -3.46
CA TRP A 33 -15.20 3.06 -2.10
C TRP A 33 -13.91 2.27 -1.82
N PHE A 34 -13.31 1.65 -2.83
CA PHE A 34 -12.07 0.89 -2.70
C PHE A 34 -10.88 1.82 -2.44
N MET A 35 -10.89 3.03 -2.99
CA MET A 35 -9.89 4.08 -2.70
C MET A 35 -9.92 4.46 -1.22
N TYR A 36 -11.10 4.69 -0.64
CA TYR A 36 -11.23 5.00 0.79
C TYR A 36 -10.83 3.82 1.67
N LEU A 37 -11.24 2.59 1.30
CA LEU A 37 -10.85 1.37 2.02
C LEU A 37 -9.33 1.20 2.04
N ALA A 38 -8.68 1.45 0.91
CA ALA A 38 -7.24 1.38 0.79
C ALA A 38 -6.52 2.48 1.57
N GLY A 39 -7.01 3.72 1.51
CA GLY A 39 -6.50 4.81 2.33
C GLY A 39 -6.57 4.47 3.82
N LEU A 40 -7.67 3.85 4.27
CA LEU A 40 -7.83 3.42 5.65
C LEU A 40 -6.86 2.29 6.03
N ALA A 41 -6.73 1.26 5.17
CA ALA A 41 -5.81 0.16 5.38
C ALA A 41 -4.34 0.61 5.40
N GLU A 42 -3.99 1.56 4.54
CA GLU A 42 -2.65 2.14 4.47
C GLU A 42 -2.33 3.00 5.69
N MET A 43 -3.31 3.78 6.16
CA MET A 43 -3.20 4.53 7.41
C MET A 43 -2.99 3.59 8.60
N LEU A 44 -3.77 2.51 8.70
CA LEU A 44 -3.62 1.50 9.75
C LEU A 44 -2.24 0.83 9.69
N GLY A 45 -1.79 0.44 8.49
CA GLY A 45 -0.47 -0.16 8.29
C GLY A 45 0.67 0.78 8.68
N ALA A 46 0.56 2.07 8.35
CA ALA A 46 1.53 3.08 8.72
C ALA A 46 1.57 3.34 10.24
N VAL A 47 0.41 3.35 10.90
CA VAL A 47 0.32 3.46 12.37
C VAL A 47 0.93 2.24 13.04
N LEU A 48 0.67 1.04 12.53
CA LEU A 48 1.28 -0.21 13.03
C LEU A 48 2.81 -0.21 12.91
N LEU A 49 3.37 0.40 11.86
CA LEU A 49 4.83 0.58 11.72
C LEU A 49 5.43 1.53 12.78
N TRP A 50 4.61 2.36 13.44
CA TRP A 50 5.04 3.22 14.55
C TRP A 50 5.03 2.50 15.90
N VAL A 51 4.19 1.47 16.07
CA VAL A 51 4.05 0.75 17.33
C VAL A 51 5.11 -0.36 17.42
N ARG A 52 5.97 -0.27 18.44
CA ARG A 52 7.00 -1.28 18.71
C ARG A 52 6.35 -2.63 19.00
N GLY A 53 6.74 -3.69 18.28
CA GLY A 53 6.16 -5.03 18.40
C GLY A 53 5.03 -5.35 17.42
N TYR A 54 4.56 -4.37 16.63
CA TYR A 54 3.55 -4.58 15.57
C TYR A 54 4.06 -4.24 14.17
N VAL A 55 5.37 -4.06 14.03
CA VAL A 55 6.03 -3.65 12.79
C VAL A 55 5.83 -4.72 11.72
N ALA A 56 5.94 -6.00 12.10
CA ALA A 56 5.70 -7.11 11.18
C ALA A 56 4.25 -7.14 10.66
N TYR A 57 3.27 -6.89 11.52
CA TYR A 57 1.86 -6.84 11.15
C TYR A 57 1.54 -5.66 10.23
N GLY A 58 2.07 -4.47 10.54
CA GLY A 58 1.93 -3.29 9.69
C GLY A 58 2.55 -3.49 8.31
N ALA A 59 3.75 -4.06 8.25
CA ALA A 59 4.44 -4.34 7.01
C ALA A 59 3.69 -5.37 6.14
N LEU A 60 3.13 -6.43 6.74
CA LEU A 60 2.32 -7.42 6.04
C LEU A 60 1.02 -6.83 5.49
N LEU A 61 0.31 -6.01 6.29
CA LEU A 61 -0.91 -5.35 5.85
C LEU A 61 -0.65 -4.46 4.62
N LEU A 62 0.42 -3.66 4.67
CA LEU A 62 0.82 -2.80 3.56
C LEU A 62 1.25 -3.62 2.33
N ALA A 63 1.96 -4.74 2.51
CA ALA A 63 2.37 -5.62 1.42
C ALA A 63 1.17 -6.27 0.72
N VAL A 64 0.21 -6.81 1.49
CA VAL A 64 -1.02 -7.40 0.93
C VAL A 64 -1.85 -6.35 0.18
N LEU A 65 -1.96 -5.14 0.74
CA LEU A 65 -2.64 -4.03 0.09
C LEU A 65 -1.98 -3.66 -1.25
N ALA A 66 -0.63 -3.61 -1.27
CA ALA A 66 0.12 -3.36 -2.50
C ALA A 66 -0.14 -4.44 -3.57
N VAL A 67 -0.27 -5.72 -3.19
CA VAL A 67 -0.65 -6.80 -4.13
C VAL A 67 -2.06 -6.58 -4.69
N LEU A 68 -3.05 -6.23 -3.85
CA LEU A 68 -4.43 -5.99 -4.29
C LEU A 68 -4.52 -4.82 -5.28
N MET A 69 -3.73 -3.78 -5.06
CA MET A 69 -3.60 -2.62 -5.96
C MET A 69 -2.86 -2.97 -7.26
N ALA A 70 -1.81 -3.78 -7.16
CA ALA A 70 -1.07 -4.23 -8.34
C ALA A 70 -1.93 -5.19 -9.19
N GLY A 71 -2.74 -6.04 -8.57
CA GLY A 71 -3.57 -7.04 -9.25
C GLY A 71 -4.59 -6.42 -10.21
N GLY A 72 -5.29 -5.36 -9.78
CA GLY A 72 -6.23 -4.67 -10.67
C GLY A 72 -5.53 -3.79 -11.71
N ALA A 73 -4.37 -3.21 -11.39
CA ALA A 73 -3.54 -2.53 -12.38
C ALA A 73 -3.07 -3.49 -13.49
N VAL A 74 -2.60 -4.70 -13.14
CA VAL A 74 -2.15 -5.73 -14.10
C VAL A 74 -3.26 -6.20 -15.03
N SER A 75 -4.50 -6.28 -14.54
CA SER A 75 -5.66 -6.57 -15.38
C SER A 75 -5.90 -5.51 -16.48
N HIS A 76 -5.44 -4.27 -16.27
CA HIS A 76 -5.55 -3.16 -17.22
C HIS A 76 -4.24 -2.82 -17.96
N LEU A 77 -3.09 -3.36 -17.56
CA LEU A 77 -1.78 -3.17 -18.21
C LEU A 77 -1.70 -3.73 -19.65
N ARG A 78 -2.73 -4.43 -20.14
CA ARG A 78 -2.84 -4.78 -21.58
C ARG A 78 -3.15 -3.57 -22.48
N VAL A 79 -3.41 -2.37 -21.94
CA VAL A 79 -3.88 -1.20 -22.71
C VAL A 79 -2.89 -0.01 -22.70
N GLY A 80 -1.73 -0.11 -22.05
CA GLY A 80 -0.60 0.81 -22.32
C GLY A 80 -0.40 2.02 -21.39
N ASP A 81 -0.72 1.92 -20.10
CA ASP A 81 -0.31 2.92 -19.07
C ASP A 81 1.03 2.50 -18.38
N PRO A 82 1.74 3.41 -17.68
CA PRO A 82 3.19 3.40 -17.58
C PRO A 82 3.71 2.41 -16.54
N VAL A 83 4.52 1.47 -17.02
CA VAL A 83 5.33 0.48 -16.27
C VAL A 83 6.07 1.09 -15.06
N MET A 84 6.36 2.39 -15.10
CA MET A 84 7.07 3.12 -14.05
C MET A 84 6.28 3.27 -12.74
N LEU A 85 4.94 3.36 -12.80
CA LEU A 85 4.08 3.37 -11.59
C LEU A 85 3.95 1.97 -10.97
N ALA A 86 3.95 0.93 -11.79
CA ALA A 86 4.00 -0.45 -11.31
C ALA A 86 5.36 -0.78 -10.66
N ALA A 87 6.46 -0.28 -11.23
CA ALA A 87 7.81 -0.51 -10.71
C ALA A 87 8.03 0.11 -9.31
N SER A 88 7.52 1.32 -9.06
CA SER A 88 7.62 1.96 -7.74
C SER A 88 6.78 1.21 -6.69
N ALA A 89 5.58 0.75 -7.04
CA ALA A 89 4.75 -0.07 -6.17
C ALA A 89 5.42 -1.42 -5.82
N LEU A 90 6.04 -2.08 -6.79
CA LEU A 90 6.79 -3.32 -6.58
C LEU A 90 8.03 -3.12 -5.71
N GLY A 91 8.75 -2.01 -5.89
CA GLY A 91 9.90 -1.65 -5.05
C GLY A 91 9.52 -1.42 -3.59
N LEU A 92 8.42 -0.68 -3.35
CA LEU A 92 7.85 -0.49 -2.02
C LEU A 92 7.39 -1.82 -1.39
N MET A 93 6.80 -2.70 -2.19
CA MET A 93 6.37 -4.01 -1.73
C MET A 93 7.54 -4.91 -1.33
N ALA A 94 8.62 -4.94 -2.12
CA ALA A 94 9.83 -5.67 -1.77
C ALA A 94 10.46 -5.14 -0.47
N LEU A 95 10.44 -3.82 -0.28
CA LEU A 95 10.94 -3.17 0.92
C LEU A 95 10.10 -3.53 2.16
N LEU A 96 8.77 -3.51 2.03
CA LEU A 96 7.84 -3.91 3.08
C LEU A 96 7.96 -5.40 3.44
N CYS A 97 8.06 -6.29 2.45
CA CYS A 97 8.33 -7.70 2.68
C CYS A 97 9.68 -7.91 3.39
N GLY A 98 10.72 -7.16 3.01
CA GLY A 98 12.01 -7.18 3.72
C GLY A 98 11.88 -6.79 5.19
N ILE A 99 11.11 -5.75 5.49
CA ILE A 99 10.84 -5.32 6.88
C ILE A 99 10.05 -6.39 7.64
N ALA A 100 9.02 -6.98 7.03
CA ALA A 100 8.26 -8.06 7.65
C ALA A 100 9.14 -9.28 7.97
N VAL A 101 10.07 -9.64 7.08
CA VAL A 101 11.02 -10.75 7.30
C VAL A 101 12.06 -10.40 8.37
N ALA A 102 12.52 -9.15 8.43
CA ALA A 102 13.44 -8.68 9.46
C ALA A 102 12.79 -8.67 10.86
N HIS A 103 11.51 -8.32 10.92
CA HIS A 103 10.70 -8.29 12.15
C HIS A 103 9.89 -9.56 12.40
N ARG A 104 10.19 -10.67 11.70
CA ARG A 104 9.45 -11.94 11.85
C ARG A 104 9.42 -12.51 13.27
N HIS A 105 10.31 -12.04 14.15
CA HIS A 105 10.33 -12.39 15.57
C HIS A 105 9.10 -11.88 16.34
N GLU A 106 8.37 -10.92 15.79
CA GLU A 106 7.09 -10.42 16.32
C GLU A 106 5.90 -11.28 15.88
N LEU A 107 6.10 -12.19 14.90
CA LEU A 107 5.05 -13.08 14.42
C LEU A 107 4.98 -14.34 15.31
N PRO A 108 3.78 -14.90 15.56
CA PRO A 108 3.63 -16.11 16.36
C PRO A 108 4.42 -17.25 15.71
N SER A 109 5.41 -17.80 16.42
CA SER A 109 6.05 -19.06 16.05
C SER A 109 5.00 -20.17 16.17
N ARG A 110 4.58 -20.73 15.04
CA ARG A 110 3.75 -21.94 15.00
C ARG A 110 4.42 -23.10 15.73
#